data_AF-V9GAJ6-F1
#
_entry.id   AF-V9GAJ6-F1
#
_cell.length_a   1.000
_cell.length_b   1.000
_cell.length_c   1.000
_cell.angle_alpha   90.00
_cell.angle_beta   90.00
_cell.angle_gamma   90.00
#
_symmetry.space_group_name_H-M   'P 1'
#
loop_
_entity.id
_entity.type
_entity.pdbx_description
1 polymer ?
#
loop_
_entity_poly.entity_id
_entity_poly.type
_entity_poly.pdbx_seq_one_letter_code
_entity_poly.pdbx_strand_id
1 'polypeptide(L)'
;MRMKKMTSLIMMLTFLSAASLSPSGERTNTAEASSGPLKIMSFNLRYAANDSHPWETRRPLAKNLILDKQPDAIGTQEGLHRQIMDLDQDLPGYDWIGVGREGGALGEYMAIFYRTDRLKPLEQSHFWLSDTPQIISSTIWGNNIPRMATWVRFQDLQTGNTFYMVNTHLDHQSAVARQNSAELITNQIQSFAPNTPIVLTGDFNARPGSLPHAYFTENGLSDSFDTAEQRINENLGTFHNYGDPTGGGSNNRIDWIMHNPGWNMLRHEIVNTQFNGQYPSDHYPVLIEGNLLDDNTDTGETVPNTPLTTLLQVTEIVGNSSDSGNYNYVEIYNPTDREIDLEGYQVYYYYDAALPFDKSKSNRWVITKDTYSTDSIIRPQETKVIWIKKQPCCYQRGMNDFLNNYSLTTNDLPASKLLAVFTPGTNQGLNGTSTTGRSLGIVSPGGAHLVGVQYNQGQLDFGQNQSVTYREPEPLSSIMMKGTTHQVPSPGQP
;
A
#
# COMPACT_ATOMS: atom_id res chain seq x y z
N MET A 1 -12.81 40.04 -75.59
CA MET A 1 -13.18 40.74 -74.34
C MET A 1 -12.64 39.93 -73.17
N ARG A 2 -12.03 40.62 -72.21
CA ARG A 2 -11.34 40.19 -70.98
C ARG A 2 -11.70 38.84 -70.31
N MET A 3 -10.66 38.29 -69.66
CA MET A 3 -10.56 37.42 -68.46
C MET A 3 -10.19 35.96 -68.72
N LYS A 4 -8.94 35.53 -68.56
CA LYS A 4 -8.06 35.32 -67.36
C LYS A 4 -8.36 34.03 -66.57
N LYS A 5 -7.37 33.13 -66.72
CA LYS A 5 -6.78 32.18 -65.76
C LYS A 5 -7.63 30.99 -65.30
N MET A 6 -7.17 29.80 -65.68
CA MET A 6 -6.78 28.75 -64.74
C MET A 6 -5.90 27.75 -65.50
N THR A 7 -4.63 27.67 -65.14
CA THR A 7 -3.74 26.60 -65.60
C THR A 7 -3.32 25.82 -64.38
N SER A 8 -3.78 24.58 -64.31
CA SER A 8 -3.08 23.54 -63.56
C SER A 8 -3.28 22.21 -64.27
N LEU A 9 -2.15 21.50 -64.38
CA LEU A 9 -2.00 20.07 -64.17
C LEU A 9 -1.92 19.11 -65.38
N ILE A 10 -0.88 18.27 -65.25
CA ILE A 10 -0.65 16.89 -65.77
C ILE A 10 -0.18 16.74 -67.22
N MET A 11 1.08 16.31 -67.40
CA MET A 11 1.49 14.98 -67.93
C MET A 11 3.04 14.97 -68.02
N MET A 12 3.82 14.22 -67.23
CA MET A 12 4.08 12.76 -67.17
C MET A 12 5.43 12.39 -67.85
N LEU A 13 6.18 11.50 -67.18
CA LEU A 13 7.37 10.73 -67.61
C LEU A 13 8.69 11.54 -67.77
N THR A 14 9.87 11.09 -67.31
CA THR A 14 10.44 9.72 -67.32
C THR A 14 11.63 9.58 -66.35
N PHE A 15 11.85 8.32 -65.94
CA PHE A 15 12.98 7.67 -65.26
C PHE A 15 14.38 8.30 -65.32
N LEU A 16 15.14 8.22 -64.21
CA LEU A 16 16.36 7.40 -64.10
C LEU A 16 16.80 7.27 -62.63
N SER A 17 17.18 6.05 -62.23
CA SER A 17 17.61 5.67 -60.88
C SER A 17 19.09 5.30 -60.81
N ALA A 18 19.71 5.64 -59.67
CA ALA A 18 20.97 5.15 -59.08
C ALA A 18 22.30 5.54 -59.78
N ALA A 19 23.42 5.83 -59.10
CA ALA A 19 23.87 5.39 -57.77
C ALA A 19 24.86 6.38 -57.10
N SER A 20 24.77 6.43 -55.76
CA SER A 20 25.76 6.69 -54.67
C SER A 20 27.01 7.55 -54.87
N LEU A 21 27.17 8.55 -53.98
CA LEU A 21 28.40 8.89 -53.25
C LEU A 21 28.03 9.61 -51.93
N SER A 22 28.58 9.12 -50.82
CA SER A 22 28.34 9.59 -49.45
C SER A 22 28.97 10.96 -49.17
N PRO A 23 28.38 11.76 -48.26
CA PRO A 23 29.16 12.67 -47.43
C PRO A 23 29.20 12.17 -45.98
N SER A 24 30.42 12.08 -45.48
CA SER A 24 30.79 12.02 -44.06
C SER A 24 30.09 13.14 -43.27
N GLY A 25 29.11 12.76 -42.43
CA GLY A 25 28.55 13.65 -41.42
C GLY A 25 29.27 13.41 -40.10
N GLU A 26 30.00 14.43 -39.64
CA GLU A 26 30.41 14.56 -38.24
C GLU A 26 29.20 14.34 -37.34
N ARG A 27 29.21 13.27 -36.54
CA ARG A 27 28.31 13.16 -35.40
C ARG A 27 28.79 14.21 -34.40
N THR A 28 28.04 15.30 -34.29
CA THR A 28 28.07 16.16 -33.12
C THR A 28 27.79 15.26 -31.92
N ASN A 29 28.83 14.99 -31.11
CA ASN A 29 28.68 14.49 -29.76
C ASN A 29 27.86 15.51 -28.98
N THR A 30 26.53 15.35 -28.99
CA THR A 30 25.73 15.76 -27.85
C THR A 30 26.24 14.93 -26.70
N ALA A 31 26.99 15.56 -25.79
CA ALA A 31 27.34 14.94 -24.52
C ALA A 31 26.02 14.48 -23.89
N GLU A 32 25.80 13.15 -23.86
CA GLU A 32 24.81 12.56 -22.98
C GLU A 32 25.07 13.17 -21.61
N ALA A 33 24.07 13.84 -21.05
CA ALA A 33 24.11 14.23 -19.66
C ALA A 33 24.35 12.92 -18.90
N SER A 34 25.54 12.79 -18.28
CA SER A 34 25.85 11.66 -17.42
C SER A 34 24.76 11.59 -16.36
N SER A 35 23.85 10.63 -16.53
CA SER A 35 22.86 10.25 -15.54
C SER A 35 23.65 9.64 -14.39
N GLY A 36 23.92 10.42 -13.36
CA GLY A 36 24.71 9.98 -12.22
C GLY A 36 24.13 8.71 -11.56
N PRO A 37 24.89 8.03 -10.69
CA PRO A 37 24.37 6.88 -9.95
C PRO A 37 23.13 7.25 -9.14
N LEU A 38 22.23 6.29 -8.96
CA LEU A 38 21.09 6.42 -8.05
C LEU A 38 21.57 6.30 -6.61
N LYS A 39 21.01 7.14 -5.74
CA LYS A 39 21.21 7.10 -4.30
C LYS A 39 20.02 6.47 -3.60
N ILE A 40 20.20 5.32 -2.95
CA ILE A 40 19.12 4.62 -2.23
C ILE A 40 19.48 4.55 -0.75
N MET A 41 18.55 4.91 0.12
CA MET A 41 18.75 4.92 1.57
C MET A 41 17.77 3.96 2.27
N SER A 42 18.24 3.24 3.28
CA SER A 42 17.42 2.60 4.30
C SER A 42 17.56 3.36 5.61
N PHE A 43 16.44 3.75 6.23
CA PHE A 43 16.47 4.57 7.43
C PHE A 43 15.32 4.24 8.40
N ASN A 44 15.60 3.46 9.44
CA ASN A 44 14.68 3.30 10.56
C ASN A 44 14.61 4.64 11.31
N LEU A 45 13.44 5.27 11.32
CA LEU A 45 13.24 6.62 11.84
C LEU A 45 13.14 6.67 13.36
N ARG A 46 13.03 5.51 14.02
CA ARG A 46 12.52 5.37 15.39
C ARG A 46 11.12 5.95 15.53
N TYR A 47 10.16 5.13 15.93
CA TYR A 47 8.81 5.64 16.17
C TYR A 47 8.81 6.77 17.20
N ALA A 48 7.76 7.58 17.18
CA ALA A 48 7.61 8.78 18.01
C ALA A 48 7.34 8.44 19.50
N ALA A 49 8.26 7.70 20.12
CA ALA A 49 8.24 7.28 21.50
C ALA A 49 8.31 8.48 22.46
N ASN A 50 7.65 8.35 23.61
CA ASN A 50 7.74 9.31 24.69
C ASN A 50 8.93 8.96 25.60
N ASP A 51 10.14 9.13 25.08
CA ASP A 51 11.41 8.85 25.76
C ASP A 51 12.33 10.09 25.79
N SER A 52 13.60 9.93 26.16
CA SER A 52 14.56 11.04 26.23
C SER A 52 15.03 11.55 24.86
N HIS A 53 14.62 10.91 23.76
CA HIS A 53 14.94 11.27 22.39
C HIS A 53 13.64 11.38 21.57
N PRO A 54 12.70 12.27 21.97
CA PRO A 54 11.40 12.38 21.33
C PRO A 54 11.52 12.81 19.86
N TRP A 55 10.54 12.45 19.03
CA TRP A 55 10.57 12.79 17.60
C TRP A 55 10.73 14.29 17.34
N GLU A 56 10.16 15.15 18.18
CA GLU A 56 10.20 16.60 18.02
C GLU A 56 11.63 17.16 18.03
N THR A 57 12.55 16.56 18.78
CA THR A 57 13.96 16.96 18.80
C THR A 57 14.73 16.35 17.64
N ARG A 58 14.32 15.17 17.17
CA ARG A 58 14.96 14.41 16.09
C ARG A 58 14.52 14.82 14.69
N ARG A 59 13.28 15.26 14.50
CA ARG A 59 12.68 15.70 13.22
C ARG A 59 13.60 16.65 12.43
N PRO A 60 14.09 17.78 12.99
CA PRO A 60 14.98 18.67 12.25
C PRO A 60 16.32 18.00 11.87
N LEU A 61 16.80 17.05 12.68
CA LEU A 61 18.05 16.32 12.41
C LEU A 61 17.85 15.31 11.26
N ALA A 62 16.74 14.58 11.27
CA ALA A 62 16.35 13.66 10.20
C ALA A 62 16.18 14.40 8.87
N LYS A 63 15.45 15.53 8.89
CA LYS A 63 15.33 16.44 7.75
C LYS A 63 16.70 16.87 7.22
N ASN A 64 17.56 17.41 8.07
CA ASN A 64 18.87 17.92 7.65
C ASN A 64 19.75 16.82 7.09
N LEU A 65 19.73 15.61 7.67
CA LEU A 65 20.44 14.46 7.14
C LEU A 65 19.96 14.10 5.73
N ILE A 66 18.65 14.05 5.51
CA ILE A 66 18.09 13.71 4.19
C ILE A 66 18.44 14.78 3.16
N LEU A 67 18.32 16.06 3.52
CA LEU A 67 18.66 17.18 2.63
C LEU A 67 20.16 17.28 2.31
N ASP A 68 21.03 16.85 3.23
CA ASP A 68 22.48 16.76 3.02
C ASP A 68 22.84 15.61 2.08
N LYS A 69 22.28 14.41 2.33
CA LYS A 69 22.60 13.21 1.54
C LYS A 69 21.91 13.15 0.18
N GLN A 70 20.76 13.80 0.05
CA GLN A 70 19.91 13.84 -1.15
C GLN A 70 19.70 12.46 -1.80
N PRO A 71 19.21 11.45 -1.06
CA PRO A 71 18.89 10.16 -1.65
C PRO A 71 17.78 10.31 -2.69
N ASP A 72 17.84 9.55 -3.79
CA ASP A 72 16.78 9.54 -4.80
C ASP A 72 15.56 8.75 -4.33
N ALA A 73 15.77 7.71 -3.51
CA ALA A 73 14.72 7.03 -2.77
C ALA A 73 15.15 6.61 -1.36
N ILE A 74 14.19 6.55 -0.43
CA ILE A 74 14.40 6.21 0.99
C ILE A 74 13.34 5.20 1.41
N GLY A 75 13.78 4.01 1.83
CA GLY A 75 12.95 3.08 2.58
C GLY A 75 13.02 3.44 4.06
N THR A 76 11.92 3.90 4.62
CA THR A 76 11.80 4.25 6.04
C THR A 76 11.11 3.15 6.83
N GLN A 77 11.49 2.97 8.10
CA GLN A 77 10.83 2.05 9.03
C GLN A 77 10.44 2.79 10.32
N GLU A 78 9.49 2.22 11.08
CA GLU A 78 8.97 2.73 12.36
C GLU A 78 8.26 4.10 12.32
N GLY A 79 8.24 4.80 11.18
CA GLY A 79 7.55 6.07 11.06
C GLY A 79 6.06 5.92 11.35
N LEU A 80 5.55 6.58 12.38
CA LEU A 80 4.11 6.74 12.58
C LEU A 80 3.56 7.73 11.56
N HIS A 81 2.25 7.71 11.29
CA HIS A 81 1.61 8.62 10.32
C HIS A 81 2.01 10.09 10.53
N ARG A 82 2.04 10.57 11.78
CA ARG A 82 2.49 11.94 12.09
C ARG A 82 3.93 12.23 11.64
N GLN A 83 4.84 11.25 11.77
CA GLN A 83 6.25 11.40 11.37
C GLN A 83 6.37 11.38 9.85
N ILE A 84 5.57 10.57 9.17
CA ILE A 84 5.50 10.56 7.71
C ILE A 84 4.99 11.91 7.18
N MET A 85 3.92 12.46 7.78
CA MET A 85 3.39 13.79 7.39
C MET A 85 4.40 14.91 7.70
N ASP A 86 5.11 14.80 8.81
CA ASP A 86 6.16 15.75 9.16
C ASP A 86 7.30 15.76 8.12
N LEU A 87 7.72 14.59 7.64
CA LEU A 87 8.75 14.45 6.60
C LEU A 87 8.25 14.93 5.23
N ASP A 88 7.01 14.60 4.85
CA ASP A 88 6.35 15.09 3.63
C ASP A 88 6.38 16.63 3.57
N GLN A 89 6.02 17.28 4.68
CA GLN A 89 6.10 18.74 4.79
C GLN A 89 7.54 19.28 4.74
N ASP A 90 8.50 18.54 5.30
CA ASP A 90 9.88 18.98 5.45
C ASP A 90 10.76 18.77 4.22
N LEU A 91 10.35 17.90 3.30
CA LEU A 91 11.13 17.46 2.15
C LEU A 91 10.46 17.88 0.83
N PRO A 92 10.35 19.19 0.53
CA PRO A 92 9.79 19.64 -0.72
C PRO A 92 10.60 19.08 -1.90
N GLY A 93 9.91 18.45 -2.85
CA GLY A 93 10.52 17.75 -3.99
C GLY A 93 10.57 16.23 -3.83
N TYR A 94 10.33 15.73 -2.61
CA TYR A 94 10.02 14.33 -2.38
C TYR A 94 8.50 14.12 -2.37
N ASP A 95 8.10 12.93 -2.77
CA ASP A 95 6.78 12.36 -2.53
C ASP A 95 6.97 10.98 -1.89
N TRP A 96 5.91 10.35 -1.40
CA TRP A 96 6.04 9.10 -0.64
C TRP A 96 4.89 8.13 -0.88
N ILE A 97 5.21 6.84 -0.69
CA ILE A 97 4.32 5.70 -0.89
C ILE A 97 4.36 4.82 0.33
N GLY A 98 3.20 4.48 0.89
CA GLY A 98 3.11 3.51 1.98
C GLY A 98 1.76 3.54 2.70
N VAL A 99 1.50 2.48 3.45
CA VAL A 99 0.37 2.39 4.38
C VAL A 99 0.89 1.96 5.74
N GLY A 100 0.19 2.35 6.80
CA GLY A 100 0.51 1.87 8.14
C GLY A 100 0.22 0.36 8.26
N ARG A 101 1.04 -0.36 9.02
CA ARG A 101 0.95 -1.82 9.17
C ARG A 101 -0.33 -2.33 9.84
N GLU A 102 -1.14 -1.45 10.40
CA GLU A 102 -2.47 -1.77 10.93
C GLU A 102 -3.60 -1.33 9.98
N GLY A 103 -3.25 -0.78 8.81
CA GLY A 103 -4.15 -0.31 7.77
C GLY A 103 -4.35 1.21 7.78
N GLY A 104 -4.45 1.80 6.58
CA GLY A 104 -4.61 3.25 6.41
C GLY A 104 -3.53 4.04 7.16
N ALA A 105 -3.96 4.89 8.09
CA ALA A 105 -3.08 5.76 8.86
C ALA A 105 -2.47 5.11 10.13
N LEU A 106 -2.70 3.81 10.38
CA LEU A 106 -2.46 3.19 11.68
C LEU A 106 -1.20 2.34 11.75
N GLY A 107 -0.53 2.43 12.90
CA GLY A 107 0.72 1.73 13.16
C GLY A 107 1.91 2.38 12.45
N GLU A 108 3.03 1.69 12.52
CA GLU A 108 4.28 2.08 11.86
C GLU A 108 4.21 1.79 10.36
N TYR A 109 4.91 2.62 9.59
CA TYR A 109 5.00 2.54 8.14
C TYR A 109 6.31 1.91 7.71
N MET A 110 6.24 1.22 6.57
CA MET A 110 7.38 0.90 5.73
C MET A 110 7.32 1.81 4.49
N ALA A 111 7.32 3.13 4.71
CA ALA A 111 7.10 4.10 3.65
C ALA A 111 8.34 4.26 2.76
N ILE A 112 8.13 4.47 1.46
CA ILE A 112 9.15 4.75 0.47
C ILE A 112 9.01 6.22 0.04
N PHE A 113 9.95 7.07 0.42
CA PHE A 113 10.07 8.43 -0.09
C PHE A 113 10.91 8.43 -1.37
N TYR A 114 10.61 9.30 -2.32
CA TYR A 114 11.35 9.38 -3.58
C TYR A 114 11.37 10.80 -4.13
N ARG A 115 12.46 11.15 -4.83
CA ARG A 115 12.59 12.43 -5.54
C ARG A 115 11.75 12.46 -6.80
N THR A 116 10.77 13.36 -6.86
CA THR A 116 9.82 13.46 -7.98
C THR A 116 10.44 13.96 -9.29
N ASP A 117 11.59 14.63 -9.22
CA ASP A 117 12.35 15.09 -10.39
C ASP A 117 13.28 14.02 -10.97
N ARG A 118 13.42 12.88 -10.29
CA ARG A 118 14.30 11.76 -10.67
C ARG A 118 13.53 10.47 -10.90
N LEU A 119 12.57 10.16 -10.04
CA LEU A 119 11.86 8.89 -10.03
C LEU A 119 10.37 9.10 -10.24
N LYS A 120 9.78 8.27 -11.10
CA LYS A 120 8.33 8.21 -11.32
C LYS A 120 7.82 6.82 -10.95
N PRO A 121 6.89 6.68 -9.99
CA PRO A 121 6.27 5.39 -9.71
C PRO A 121 5.42 4.94 -10.90
N LEU A 122 5.55 3.69 -11.28
CA LEU A 122 4.80 3.04 -12.36
C LEU A 122 3.83 1.98 -11.81
N GLU A 123 4.21 1.31 -10.74
CA GLU A 123 3.45 0.25 -10.09
C GLU A 123 3.82 0.24 -8.61
N GLN A 124 2.91 -0.14 -7.74
CA GLN A 124 3.16 -0.21 -6.31
C GLN A 124 2.18 -1.16 -5.62
N SER A 125 2.62 -1.73 -4.50
CA SER A 125 1.76 -2.50 -3.62
C SER A 125 2.35 -2.58 -2.23
N HIS A 126 1.65 -3.27 -1.36
CA HIS A 126 2.11 -3.66 -0.05
C HIS A 126 1.51 -5.01 0.35
N PHE A 127 2.17 -5.71 1.26
CA PHE A 127 1.70 -6.99 1.76
C PHE A 127 2.21 -7.26 3.16
N TRP A 128 1.42 -7.97 3.95
CA TRP A 128 1.76 -8.36 5.32
C TRP A 128 2.61 -9.63 5.35
N LEU A 129 3.54 -9.69 6.29
CA LEU A 129 4.46 -10.82 6.43
C LEU A 129 3.78 -11.91 7.27
N SER A 130 2.95 -12.69 6.59
CA SER A 130 2.19 -13.83 7.11
C SER A 130 1.80 -14.79 5.96
N ASP A 131 1.25 -15.97 6.26
CA ASP A 131 0.64 -16.86 5.22
C ASP A 131 -0.60 -16.24 4.55
N THR A 132 -1.09 -15.11 5.06
CA THR A 132 -2.18 -14.34 4.48
C THR A 132 -1.71 -12.92 4.13
N PRO A 133 -0.79 -12.76 3.17
CA PRO A 133 -0.13 -11.49 2.90
C PRO A 133 -1.06 -10.36 2.45
N GLN A 134 -2.20 -10.69 1.87
CA GLN A 134 -3.26 -9.77 1.49
C GLN A 134 -4.14 -9.29 2.65
N ILE A 135 -3.96 -9.87 3.84
CA ILE A 135 -4.73 -9.53 5.04
C ILE A 135 -4.00 -8.44 5.82
N ILE A 136 -4.67 -7.29 5.94
CA ILE A 136 -4.24 -6.18 6.80
C ILE A 136 -4.03 -6.67 8.23
N SER A 137 -2.89 -6.31 8.80
CA SER A 137 -2.52 -6.57 10.19
C SER A 137 -2.38 -8.06 10.56
N SER A 138 -2.17 -8.96 9.60
CA SER A 138 -2.00 -10.39 9.89
C SER A 138 -0.72 -10.70 10.68
N THR A 139 -0.85 -11.61 11.64
CA THR A 139 0.21 -12.05 12.57
C THR A 139 0.03 -13.53 12.90
N ILE A 140 0.66 -14.44 12.14
CA ILE A 140 0.39 -15.89 12.30
C ILE A 140 1.65 -16.76 12.46
N TRP A 141 2.85 -16.17 12.36
CA TRP A 141 4.13 -16.86 12.57
C TRP A 141 4.71 -16.65 13.98
N GLY A 142 3.83 -16.38 14.95
CA GLY A 142 4.19 -16.14 16.36
C GLY A 142 4.70 -14.74 16.68
N ASN A 143 4.76 -13.83 15.70
CA ASN A 143 4.94 -12.39 15.96
C ASN A 143 3.65 -11.79 16.52
N ASN A 144 3.76 -10.87 17.49
CA ASN A 144 2.62 -10.15 18.06
C ASN A 144 2.38 -8.80 17.39
N ILE A 145 3.38 -8.32 16.65
CA ILE A 145 3.35 -7.05 15.94
C ILE A 145 3.21 -7.35 14.45
N PRO A 146 2.20 -6.82 13.76
CA PRO A 146 2.08 -6.98 12.32
C PRO A 146 3.34 -6.45 11.63
N ARG A 147 3.88 -7.21 10.70
CA ARG A 147 4.98 -6.78 9.84
C ARG A 147 4.49 -6.77 8.40
N MET A 148 5.05 -5.91 7.57
CA MET A 148 4.66 -5.79 6.17
C MET A 148 5.85 -5.29 5.34
N ALA A 149 5.73 -5.43 4.02
CA ALA A 149 6.60 -4.79 3.06
C ALA A 149 5.79 -3.89 2.13
N THR A 150 6.38 -2.79 1.69
CA THR A 150 5.90 -1.92 0.62
C THR A 150 6.84 -2.07 -0.56
N TRP A 151 6.33 -2.11 -1.78
CA TRP A 151 7.18 -2.07 -2.97
C TRP A 151 6.64 -1.13 -4.03
N VAL A 152 7.57 -0.60 -4.83
CA VAL A 152 7.29 0.31 -5.93
C VAL A 152 8.20 -0.04 -7.10
N ARG A 153 7.63 -0.11 -8.31
CA ARG A 153 8.38 -0.08 -9.55
C ARG A 153 8.56 1.37 -9.98
N PHE A 154 9.79 1.85 -9.99
CA PHE A 154 10.13 3.19 -10.45
C PHE A 154 10.62 3.19 -11.89
N GLN A 155 10.35 4.26 -12.60
CA GLN A 155 11.12 4.71 -13.76
C GLN A 155 12.09 5.80 -13.31
N ASP A 156 13.36 5.65 -13.65
CA ASP A 156 14.33 6.73 -13.59
C ASP A 156 14.11 7.67 -14.79
N LEU A 157 13.75 8.92 -14.52
CA LEU A 157 13.44 9.93 -15.51
C LEU A 157 14.65 10.43 -16.31
N GLN A 158 15.89 10.21 -15.85
CA GLN A 158 17.07 10.62 -16.63
C GLN A 158 17.52 9.52 -17.61
N THR A 159 17.35 8.24 -17.27
CA THR A 159 17.79 7.12 -18.12
C THR A 159 16.65 6.44 -18.86
N GLY A 160 15.42 6.52 -18.34
CA GLY A 160 14.26 5.76 -18.80
C GLY A 160 14.17 4.35 -18.22
N ASN A 161 15.24 3.85 -17.57
CA ASN A 161 15.31 2.52 -16.99
C ASN A 161 14.36 2.36 -15.82
N THR A 162 13.90 1.12 -15.57
CA THR A 162 13.02 0.80 -14.45
C THR A 162 13.68 -0.11 -13.44
N PHE A 163 13.28 0.00 -12.18
CA PHE A 163 13.70 -0.90 -11.11
C PHE A 163 12.59 -1.05 -10.06
N TYR A 164 12.61 -2.16 -9.33
CA TYR A 164 11.77 -2.34 -8.14
C TYR A 164 12.54 -1.97 -6.88
N MET A 165 11.90 -1.19 -6.01
CA MET A 165 12.30 -1.00 -4.63
C MET A 165 11.32 -1.71 -3.71
N VAL A 166 11.84 -2.54 -2.81
CA VAL A 166 11.07 -3.19 -1.74
C VAL A 166 11.59 -2.67 -0.41
N ASN A 167 10.71 -2.28 0.49
CA ASN A 167 11.05 -1.80 1.83
C ASN A 167 10.30 -2.59 2.90
N THR A 168 11.00 -3.06 3.93
CA THR A 168 10.43 -3.92 4.98
C THR A 168 10.95 -3.60 6.38
N HIS A 169 10.27 -4.13 7.39
CA HIS A 169 10.77 -4.18 8.76
C HIS A 169 10.42 -5.56 9.34
N LEU A 170 11.41 -6.44 9.50
CA LEU A 170 11.19 -7.80 10.01
C LEU A 170 10.98 -7.83 11.53
N ASP A 171 10.39 -8.92 12.02
CA ASP A 171 10.05 -9.03 13.44
C ASP A 171 11.28 -9.16 14.35
N HIS A 172 11.30 -8.44 15.48
CA HIS A 172 12.41 -8.52 16.43
C HIS A 172 12.33 -9.74 17.36
N GLN A 173 11.15 -10.31 17.59
CA GLN A 173 10.94 -11.36 18.60
C GLN A 173 10.99 -12.76 17.99
N SER A 174 10.24 -12.99 16.91
CA SER A 174 10.05 -14.31 16.31
C SER A 174 11.08 -14.56 15.19
N ALA A 175 12.05 -15.44 15.48
CA ALA A 175 12.99 -15.92 14.47
C ALA A 175 12.29 -16.67 13.32
N VAL A 176 11.21 -17.41 13.63
CA VAL A 176 10.37 -18.08 12.63
C VAL A 176 9.71 -17.07 11.72
N ALA A 177 9.14 -15.99 12.28
CA ALA A 177 8.53 -14.93 11.48
C ALA A 177 9.57 -14.26 10.57
N ARG A 178 10.80 -14.00 11.04
CA ARG A 178 11.87 -13.46 10.20
C ARG A 178 12.23 -14.37 9.03
N GLN A 179 12.37 -15.68 9.29
CA GLN A 179 12.66 -16.65 8.23
C GLN A 179 11.54 -16.69 7.20
N ASN A 180 10.30 -16.93 7.63
CA ASN A 180 9.14 -17.00 6.72
C ASN A 180 8.92 -15.69 5.96
N SER A 181 9.26 -14.55 6.58
CA SER A 181 9.22 -13.24 5.91
C SER A 181 10.22 -13.16 4.77
N ALA A 182 11.45 -13.65 4.96
CA ALA A 182 12.46 -13.67 3.89
C ALA A 182 12.01 -14.54 2.71
N GLU A 183 11.39 -15.69 3.00
CA GLU A 183 10.81 -16.58 1.98
C GLU A 183 9.69 -15.87 1.21
N LEU A 184 8.73 -15.26 1.91
CA LEU A 184 7.62 -14.55 1.29
C LEU A 184 8.08 -13.34 0.45
N ILE A 185 9.02 -12.54 0.95
CA ILE A 185 9.57 -11.39 0.21
C ILE A 185 10.31 -11.88 -1.04
N THR A 186 11.08 -12.96 -0.94
CA THR A 186 11.76 -13.57 -2.09
C THR A 186 10.76 -14.05 -3.15
N ASN A 187 9.70 -14.74 -2.74
CA ASN A 187 8.63 -15.18 -3.65
C ASN A 187 7.94 -14.00 -4.34
N GLN A 188 7.69 -12.91 -3.61
CA GLN A 188 7.14 -11.69 -4.19
C GLN A 188 8.10 -11.07 -5.23
N ILE A 189 9.39 -10.99 -4.90
CA ILE A 189 10.43 -10.49 -5.81
C ILE A 189 10.49 -11.33 -7.10
N GLN A 190 10.39 -12.65 -6.99
CA GLN A 190 10.38 -13.56 -8.13
C GLN A 190 9.13 -13.44 -9.01
N SER A 191 8.04 -12.85 -8.50
CA SER A 191 6.82 -12.58 -9.27
C SER A 191 6.86 -11.29 -10.08
N PHE A 192 7.86 -10.43 -9.84
CA PHE A 192 8.05 -9.20 -10.60
C PHE A 192 8.48 -9.47 -12.05
N ALA A 193 8.43 -8.41 -12.87
CA ALA A 193 8.92 -8.49 -14.25
C ALA A 193 10.34 -9.07 -14.29
N PRO A 194 10.58 -10.16 -15.05
CA PRO A 194 11.87 -10.82 -15.13
C PRO A 194 12.99 -9.83 -15.47
N ASN A 195 14.21 -10.10 -14.98
CA ASN A 195 15.43 -9.33 -15.26
C ASN A 195 15.40 -7.84 -14.85
N THR A 196 14.30 -7.33 -14.28
CA THR A 196 14.25 -5.96 -13.80
C THR A 196 15.16 -5.80 -12.57
N PRO A 197 16.00 -4.74 -12.49
CA PRO A 197 16.78 -4.46 -11.30
C PRO A 197 15.92 -4.35 -10.05
N ILE A 198 16.39 -4.92 -8.94
CA ILE A 198 15.69 -4.94 -7.65
C ILE A 198 16.63 -4.43 -6.56
N VAL A 199 16.11 -3.57 -5.70
CA VAL A 199 16.74 -3.18 -4.43
C VAL A 199 15.76 -3.41 -3.27
N LEU A 200 16.22 -4.11 -2.23
CA LEU A 200 15.49 -4.41 -1.01
C LEU A 200 16.15 -3.66 0.16
N THR A 201 15.41 -2.75 0.79
CA THR A 201 15.82 -2.01 1.99
C THR A 201 15.03 -2.48 3.20
N GLY A 202 15.60 -2.30 4.39
CA GLY A 202 14.84 -2.52 5.62
C GLY A 202 15.67 -2.57 6.88
N ASP A 203 14.94 -2.62 7.99
CA ASP A 203 15.42 -3.13 9.28
C ASP A 203 15.04 -4.61 9.36
N PHE A 204 16.03 -5.49 9.34
CA PHE A 204 15.81 -6.93 9.30
C PHE A 204 15.80 -7.58 10.68
N ASN A 205 16.08 -6.83 11.75
CA ASN A 205 16.20 -7.36 13.11
C ASN A 205 17.04 -8.65 13.20
N ALA A 206 18.03 -8.75 12.31
CA ALA A 206 18.84 -9.93 12.09
C ALA A 206 20.24 -9.48 11.68
N ARG A 207 21.25 -10.34 11.86
CA ARG A 207 22.65 -10.02 11.51
C ARG A 207 23.05 -10.67 10.19
N PRO A 208 24.09 -10.17 9.50
CA PRO A 208 24.62 -10.85 8.32
C PRO A 208 24.99 -12.29 8.67
N GLY A 209 24.71 -13.23 7.77
CA GLY A 209 24.89 -14.67 7.99
C GLY A 209 23.82 -15.35 8.85
N SER A 210 22.77 -14.63 9.28
CA SER A 210 21.57 -15.25 9.85
C SER A 210 20.75 -15.98 8.78
N LEU A 211 19.83 -16.85 9.19
CA LEU A 211 18.95 -17.59 8.26
C LEU A 211 18.22 -16.70 7.23
N PRO A 212 17.55 -15.58 7.60
CA PRO A 212 16.91 -14.71 6.61
C PRO A 212 17.93 -14.06 5.65
N HIS A 213 19.11 -13.66 6.14
CA HIS A 213 20.18 -13.10 5.30
C HIS A 213 20.67 -14.13 4.28
N ALA A 214 21.01 -15.33 4.76
CA ALA A 214 21.44 -16.45 3.93
C ALA A 214 20.37 -16.77 2.87
N TYR A 215 19.10 -16.83 3.26
CA TYR A 215 18.00 -17.11 2.35
C TYR A 215 17.92 -16.10 1.20
N PHE A 216 18.01 -14.79 1.49
CA PHE A 216 18.06 -13.78 0.44
C PHE A 216 19.26 -13.97 -0.49
N THR A 217 20.45 -14.23 0.06
CA THR A 217 21.67 -14.40 -0.74
C THR A 217 21.66 -15.66 -1.60
N GLU A 218 21.11 -16.75 -1.10
CA GLU A 218 20.96 -18.02 -1.82
C GLU A 218 19.91 -17.94 -2.93
N ASN A 219 18.99 -16.97 -2.86
CA ASN A 219 17.91 -16.77 -3.82
C ASN A 219 18.10 -15.53 -4.71
N GLY A 220 19.36 -15.18 -5.00
CA GLY A 220 19.70 -14.25 -6.07
C GLY A 220 19.78 -12.77 -5.67
N LEU A 221 19.72 -12.46 -4.38
CA LEU A 221 20.11 -11.14 -3.88
C LEU A 221 21.58 -11.15 -3.39
N SER A 222 22.17 -9.97 -3.26
CA SER A 222 23.50 -9.75 -2.70
C SER A 222 23.45 -8.56 -1.75
N ASP A 223 24.22 -8.62 -0.67
CA ASP A 223 24.34 -7.52 0.28
C ASP A 223 25.22 -6.42 -0.33
N SER A 224 24.69 -5.20 -0.45
CA SER A 224 25.46 -4.07 -0.99
C SER A 224 26.73 -3.78 -0.19
N PHE A 225 26.77 -4.14 1.11
CA PHE A 225 27.97 -4.03 1.90
C PHE A 225 29.09 -4.89 1.31
N ASP A 226 28.77 -6.10 0.84
CA ASP A 226 29.77 -7.05 0.34
C ASP A 226 30.18 -6.76 -1.11
N THR A 227 29.27 -6.19 -1.91
CA THR A 227 29.47 -5.97 -3.36
C THR A 227 29.95 -4.57 -3.74
N ALA A 228 29.77 -3.56 -2.88
CA ALA A 228 30.15 -2.19 -3.21
C ALA A 228 31.66 -2.01 -3.43
N GLU A 229 32.03 -1.28 -4.48
CA GLU A 229 33.44 -0.95 -4.78
C GLU A 229 34.10 -0.18 -3.63
N GLN A 230 33.36 0.74 -3.00
CA GLN A 230 33.81 1.50 -1.84
C GLN A 230 32.86 1.33 -0.65
N ARG A 231 33.40 0.94 0.50
CA ARG A 231 32.69 0.99 1.79
C ARG A 231 33.18 2.16 2.64
N ILE A 232 32.24 2.90 3.22
CA ILE A 232 32.48 4.00 4.16
C ILE A 232 31.91 3.61 5.52
N ASN A 233 32.70 3.83 6.57
CA ASN A 233 32.38 3.45 7.95
C ASN A 233 32.11 1.94 8.14
N GLU A 234 32.84 1.10 7.40
CA GLU A 234 32.64 -0.36 7.35
C GLU A 234 32.85 -1.09 8.69
N ASN A 235 33.49 -0.44 9.65
CA ASN A 235 33.72 -0.96 10.99
C ASN A 235 32.52 -0.78 11.93
N LEU A 236 31.49 -0.03 11.53
CA LEU A 236 30.29 0.22 12.33
C LEU A 236 29.22 -0.85 12.10
N GLY A 237 28.38 -1.07 13.12
CA GLY A 237 27.05 -1.64 12.92
C GLY A 237 26.02 -0.54 12.68
N THR A 238 24.74 -0.89 12.60
CA THR A 238 23.69 0.09 12.24
C THR A 238 22.82 0.50 13.43
N PHE A 239 22.81 -0.24 14.54
CA PHE A 239 21.99 0.07 15.71
C PHE A 239 22.83 0.54 16.90
N HIS A 240 22.66 1.79 17.32
CA HIS A 240 23.45 2.40 18.39
C HIS A 240 22.63 2.76 19.63
N ASN A 241 21.29 2.68 19.58
CA ASN A 241 20.39 2.94 20.71
C ASN A 241 20.71 4.26 21.44
N TYR A 242 21.06 5.30 20.68
CA TYR A 242 21.51 6.60 21.17
C TYR A 242 22.77 6.62 22.07
N GLY A 243 23.44 5.49 22.31
CA GLY A 243 24.50 5.38 23.32
C GLY A 243 25.80 4.72 22.86
N ASP A 244 25.77 3.83 21.87
CA ASP A 244 26.95 3.14 21.36
C ASP A 244 27.38 3.67 19.98
N PRO A 245 28.35 4.60 19.89
CA PRO A 245 28.74 5.19 18.62
C PRO A 245 29.30 4.17 17.61
N THR A 246 29.67 2.96 18.04
CA THR A 246 30.12 1.89 17.14
C THR A 246 28.96 1.15 16.46
N GLY A 247 27.72 1.35 16.91
CA GLY A 247 26.56 0.60 16.45
C GLY A 247 26.65 -0.91 16.76
N GLY A 248 27.41 -1.29 17.80
CA GLY A 248 27.78 -2.67 18.08
C GLY A 248 28.90 -3.23 17.20
N GLY A 249 29.47 -2.45 16.29
CA GLY A 249 30.53 -2.87 15.35
C GLY A 249 30.03 -3.65 14.13
N SER A 250 30.92 -3.88 13.17
CA SER A 250 30.58 -4.37 11.82
C SER A 250 29.72 -5.64 11.74
N ASN A 251 29.74 -6.51 12.75
CA ASN A 251 28.91 -7.72 12.78
C ASN A 251 27.46 -7.48 13.26
N ASN A 252 27.13 -6.24 13.64
CA ASN A 252 25.81 -5.83 14.16
C ASN A 252 25.07 -4.88 13.20
N ARG A 253 25.27 -5.05 11.88
CA ARG A 253 24.43 -4.41 10.86
C ARG A 253 23.09 -5.14 10.83
N ILE A 254 22.02 -4.53 11.33
CA ILE A 254 20.67 -5.09 11.26
C ILE A 254 19.81 -4.43 10.18
N ASP A 255 20.29 -3.31 9.65
CA ASP A 255 19.71 -2.61 8.51
C ASP A 255 20.54 -2.94 7.28
N TRP A 256 19.91 -3.46 6.23
CA TRP A 256 20.61 -3.86 5.00
C TRP A 256 20.01 -3.17 3.78
N ILE A 257 20.83 -3.08 2.73
CA ILE A 257 20.37 -2.82 1.37
C ILE A 257 20.87 -3.98 0.53
N MET A 258 19.94 -4.81 0.06
CA MET A 258 20.23 -5.96 -0.80
C MET A 258 19.79 -5.69 -2.23
N HIS A 259 20.43 -6.30 -3.20
CA HIS A 259 20.11 -6.08 -4.61
C HIS A 259 20.30 -7.34 -5.45
N ASN A 260 19.61 -7.41 -6.59
CA ASN A 260 19.89 -8.45 -7.58
C ASN A 260 21.05 -8.04 -8.51
N PRO A 261 21.49 -8.89 -9.46
CA PRO A 261 22.57 -8.57 -10.40
C PRO A 261 22.27 -7.40 -11.37
N GLY A 262 21.07 -6.82 -11.37
CA GLY A 262 20.72 -5.65 -12.20
C GLY A 262 21.33 -4.33 -11.72
N TRP A 263 22.16 -4.37 -10.67
CA TRP A 263 22.82 -3.20 -10.10
C TRP A 263 24.34 -3.37 -10.09
N ASN A 264 25.05 -2.30 -10.45
CA ASN A 264 26.46 -2.13 -10.11
C ASN A 264 26.60 -1.21 -8.89
N MET A 265 27.04 -1.76 -7.76
CA MET A 265 27.19 -1.02 -6.51
C MET A 265 28.53 -0.29 -6.44
N LEU A 266 28.49 1.04 -6.50
CA LEU A 266 29.69 1.88 -6.45
C LEU A 266 30.10 2.16 -5.00
N ARG A 267 29.12 2.43 -4.14
CA ARG A 267 29.38 2.91 -2.78
C ARG A 267 28.36 2.38 -1.80
N HIS A 268 28.82 2.04 -0.61
CA HIS A 268 28.00 1.74 0.57
C HIS A 268 28.52 2.58 1.75
N GLU A 269 27.62 3.31 2.42
CA GLU A 269 27.93 4.17 3.56
C GLU A 269 26.98 3.87 4.73
N ILE A 270 27.54 3.57 5.90
CA ILE A 270 26.81 3.67 7.17
C ILE A 270 26.91 5.14 7.63
N VAL A 271 25.80 5.88 7.55
CA VAL A 271 25.79 7.34 7.77
C VAL A 271 25.80 7.65 9.26
N ASN A 272 26.98 7.90 9.82
CA ASN A 272 27.16 8.14 11.25
C ASN A 272 27.04 9.62 11.69
N THR A 273 26.33 10.43 10.90
CA THR A 273 26.20 11.87 11.14
C THR A 273 25.51 12.16 12.48
N GLN A 274 26.10 13.06 13.26
CA GLN A 274 25.52 13.62 14.48
C GLN A 274 25.41 15.15 14.35
N PHE A 275 24.40 15.71 15.02
CA PHE A 275 24.23 17.15 15.13
C PHE A 275 24.31 17.56 16.59
N ASN A 276 25.38 18.26 16.96
CA ASN A 276 25.64 18.68 18.36
C ASN A 276 25.56 17.51 19.36
N GLY A 277 26.09 16.35 18.98
CA GLY A 277 26.09 15.13 19.81
C GLY A 277 24.75 14.39 19.85
N GLN A 278 23.75 14.79 19.07
CA GLN A 278 22.47 14.11 18.95
C GLN A 278 22.36 13.35 17.63
N TYR A 279 21.66 12.21 17.69
CA TYR A 279 21.39 11.38 16.53
C TYR A 279 19.98 11.62 15.98
N PRO A 280 19.78 11.56 14.65
CA PRO A 280 18.45 11.60 14.03
C PRO A 280 17.53 10.43 14.40
N SER A 281 18.09 9.27 14.75
CA SER A 281 17.40 8.03 15.13
C SER A 281 18.28 7.20 16.07
N ASP A 282 17.82 6.06 16.59
CA ASP A 282 18.67 5.04 17.25
C ASP A 282 19.41 4.14 16.25
N HIS A 283 19.10 4.27 14.97
CA HIS A 283 19.80 3.62 13.87
C HIS A 283 20.60 4.64 13.04
N TYR A 284 21.75 4.20 12.54
CA TYR A 284 22.44 4.85 11.43
C TYR A 284 21.74 4.49 10.12
N PRO A 285 21.38 5.47 9.28
CA PRO A 285 20.94 5.19 7.92
C PRO A 285 22.03 4.46 7.13
N VAL A 286 21.61 3.56 6.25
CA VAL A 286 22.49 2.95 5.24
C VAL A 286 22.20 3.64 3.92
N LEU A 287 23.23 4.14 3.25
CA LEU A 287 23.14 4.80 1.94
C LEU A 287 24.00 4.06 0.94
N ILE A 288 23.44 3.76 -0.24
CA ILE A 288 24.20 3.25 -1.38
C ILE A 288 24.21 4.25 -2.54
N GLU A 289 25.23 4.14 -3.38
CA GLU A 289 25.26 4.71 -4.72
C GLU A 289 25.49 3.59 -5.73
N GLY A 290 24.63 3.49 -6.74
CA GLY A 290 24.73 2.41 -7.72
C GLY A 290 24.14 2.78 -9.07
N ASN A 291 24.60 2.10 -10.12
CA ASN A 291 24.05 2.22 -11.46
C ASN A 291 23.13 1.04 -11.75
N LEU A 292 21.99 1.33 -12.39
CA LEU A 292 21.19 0.29 -13.03
C LEU A 292 21.98 -0.24 -14.23
N LEU A 293 22.04 -1.55 -14.37
CA LEU A 293 22.60 -2.19 -15.56
C LEU A 293 21.46 -2.36 -16.57
N ASP A 294 21.65 -1.83 -17.79
CA ASP A 294 20.63 -1.83 -18.84
C ASP A 294 20.11 -3.25 -19.10
N ASP A 295 18.80 -3.43 -18.94
CA ASP A 295 18.07 -4.47 -19.66
C ASP A 295 17.46 -3.81 -20.90
N ASN A 296 18.15 -3.91 -22.03
CA ASN A 296 17.75 -3.33 -23.31
C ASN A 296 16.54 -4.06 -23.93
N THR A 297 15.63 -4.55 -23.10
CA THR A 297 14.38 -5.21 -23.47
C THR A 297 13.19 -4.32 -23.10
N ASP A 298 13.16 -3.10 -23.64
CA ASP A 298 11.89 -2.42 -23.88
C ASP A 298 11.09 -3.26 -24.88
N THR A 299 10.36 -4.24 -24.35
CA THR A 299 9.42 -5.05 -25.12
C THR A 299 8.06 -4.38 -25.24
N GLY A 300 7.99 -3.04 -25.12
CA GLY A 300 6.73 -2.31 -25.30
C GLY A 300 5.59 -2.92 -24.48
N GLU A 301 5.89 -3.48 -23.30
CA GLU A 301 4.90 -4.09 -22.44
C GLU A 301 3.96 -2.99 -21.96
N THR A 302 2.76 -2.98 -22.54
CA THR A 302 1.60 -2.38 -21.90
C THR A 302 1.30 -3.23 -20.68
N VAL A 303 1.92 -2.88 -19.55
CA VAL A 303 1.61 -3.47 -18.25
C VAL A 303 0.10 -3.27 -18.01
N PRO A 304 -0.65 -4.33 -17.66
CA PRO A 304 -2.02 -4.17 -17.25
C PRO A 304 -2.05 -3.26 -16.04
N ASN A 305 -2.72 -2.11 -16.14
CA ASN A 305 -3.21 -1.37 -14.98
C ASN A 305 -4.20 -2.28 -14.27
N THR A 306 -3.72 -3.20 -13.43
CA THR A 306 -4.56 -3.91 -12.49
C THR A 306 -4.32 -3.25 -11.16
N PRO A 307 -5.21 -2.32 -10.73
CA PRO A 307 -5.19 -1.86 -9.35
C PRO A 307 -5.27 -3.07 -8.44
N LEU A 308 -4.67 -2.99 -7.25
CA LEU A 308 -5.04 -3.90 -6.15
C LEU A 308 -6.54 -3.75 -5.91
N THR A 309 -7.34 -4.61 -6.53
CA THR A 309 -8.74 -4.76 -6.16
C THR A 309 -8.77 -5.29 -4.74
N THR A 310 -9.33 -4.53 -3.80
CA THR A 310 -9.62 -5.02 -2.46
C THR A 310 -10.41 -6.33 -2.57
N LEU A 311 -10.13 -7.32 -1.72
CA LEU A 311 -10.79 -8.63 -1.79
C LEU A 311 -12.32 -8.54 -1.75
N LEU A 312 -12.82 -7.52 -1.06
CA LEU A 312 -14.23 -7.12 -1.05
C LEU A 312 -14.30 -5.61 -1.20
N GLN A 313 -15.40 -5.13 -1.76
CA GLN A 313 -15.76 -3.73 -1.82
C GLN A 313 -17.04 -3.53 -1.03
N VAL A 314 -17.18 -2.41 -0.32
CA VAL A 314 -18.49 -1.97 0.18
C VAL A 314 -19.03 -0.99 -0.85
N THR A 315 -20.18 -1.27 -1.43
CA THR A 315 -20.76 -0.48 -2.53
C THR A 315 -21.88 0.44 -2.06
N GLU A 316 -22.62 0.03 -1.03
CA GLU A 316 -23.76 0.80 -0.51
C GLU A 316 -23.96 0.59 0.99
N ILE A 317 -24.37 1.64 1.70
CA ILE A 317 -24.81 1.57 3.10
C ILE A 317 -26.12 2.31 3.28
N VAL A 318 -27.03 1.73 4.07
CA VAL A 318 -28.17 2.45 4.68
C VAL A 318 -27.98 2.51 6.18
N GLY A 319 -27.62 3.70 6.69
CA GLY A 319 -27.37 3.92 8.12
C GLY A 319 -28.60 4.36 8.94
N ASN A 320 -29.67 4.79 8.27
CA ASN A 320 -30.87 5.38 8.87
C ASN A 320 -32.16 4.92 8.16
N SER A 321 -32.56 3.66 8.33
CA SER A 321 -33.82 3.16 7.76
C SER A 321 -35.05 3.55 8.61
N SER A 322 -36.24 3.36 8.04
CA SER A 322 -37.51 3.31 8.76
C SER A 322 -37.50 2.30 9.89
N ASP A 323 -38.52 2.40 10.73
CA ASP A 323 -38.70 1.55 11.91
C ASP A 323 -37.44 1.53 12.78
N SER A 324 -36.96 2.72 13.17
CA SER A 324 -35.82 2.87 14.10
C SER A 324 -34.52 2.16 13.66
N GLY A 325 -34.24 2.12 12.35
CA GLY A 325 -33.03 1.52 11.80
C GLY A 325 -33.06 0.00 11.66
N ASN A 326 -34.25 -0.62 11.75
CA ASN A 326 -34.40 -2.07 11.69
C ASN A 326 -34.17 -2.69 10.31
N TYR A 327 -33.97 -1.87 9.28
CA TYR A 327 -33.69 -2.29 7.89
C TYR A 327 -32.33 -1.77 7.41
N ASN A 328 -31.49 -1.26 8.31
CA ASN A 328 -30.12 -0.86 7.97
C ASN A 328 -29.36 -2.05 7.36
N TYR A 329 -28.56 -1.78 6.32
CA TYR A 329 -27.72 -2.80 5.70
C TYR A 329 -26.39 -2.24 5.20
N VAL A 330 -25.49 -3.17 4.91
CA VAL A 330 -24.24 -2.96 4.19
C VAL A 330 -24.25 -3.87 2.97
N GLU A 331 -24.05 -3.30 1.78
CA GLU A 331 -23.84 -4.07 0.57
C GLU A 331 -22.35 -4.27 0.33
N ILE A 332 -21.98 -5.50 0.00
CA ILE A 332 -20.62 -5.88 -0.37
C ILE A 332 -20.59 -6.47 -1.78
N TYR A 333 -19.51 -6.18 -2.50
CA TYR A 333 -19.23 -6.66 -3.85
C TYR A 333 -17.90 -7.42 -3.86
N ASN A 334 -17.83 -8.50 -4.62
CA ASN A 334 -16.60 -9.25 -4.85
C ASN A 334 -16.04 -8.91 -6.24
N PRO A 335 -15.03 -8.02 -6.33
CA PRO A 335 -14.41 -7.65 -7.62
C PRO A 335 -13.47 -8.74 -8.16
N THR A 336 -13.20 -9.80 -7.40
CA THR A 336 -12.20 -10.81 -7.74
C THR A 336 -12.76 -11.89 -8.67
N ASP A 337 -11.88 -12.76 -9.15
CA ASP A 337 -12.18 -13.92 -9.98
C ASP A 337 -12.41 -15.22 -9.19
N ARG A 338 -12.41 -15.15 -7.85
CA ARG A 338 -12.63 -16.29 -6.95
C ARG A 338 -13.83 -16.10 -6.03
N GLU A 339 -14.40 -17.22 -5.59
CA GLU A 339 -15.44 -17.25 -4.57
C GLU A 339 -14.89 -16.92 -3.18
N ILE A 340 -15.67 -16.23 -2.35
CA ILE A 340 -15.33 -15.92 -0.95
C ILE A 340 -16.46 -16.42 -0.06
N ASP A 341 -16.16 -17.30 0.89
CA ASP A 341 -17.13 -17.70 1.91
C ASP A 341 -17.11 -16.69 3.07
N LEU A 342 -18.25 -16.05 3.32
CA LEU A 342 -18.40 -15.02 4.35
C LEU A 342 -18.77 -15.59 5.73
N GLU A 343 -18.85 -16.91 5.87
CA GLU A 343 -19.11 -17.54 7.16
C GLU A 343 -18.02 -17.15 8.20
N GLY A 344 -18.46 -16.63 9.35
CA GLY A 344 -17.56 -16.20 10.43
C GLY A 344 -16.89 -14.83 10.21
N TYR A 345 -17.08 -14.20 9.05
CA TYR A 345 -16.66 -12.81 8.85
C TYR A 345 -17.45 -11.91 9.80
N GLN A 346 -16.95 -10.71 10.06
CA GLN A 346 -17.51 -9.81 11.04
C GLN A 346 -17.62 -8.39 10.48
N VAL A 347 -18.71 -7.72 10.83
CA VAL A 347 -18.84 -6.27 10.68
C VAL A 347 -18.28 -5.62 11.94
N TYR A 348 -17.22 -4.84 11.80
CA TYR A 348 -16.70 -3.99 12.88
C TYR A 348 -17.21 -2.57 12.66
N TYR A 349 -17.82 -2.01 13.69
CA TYR A 349 -18.44 -0.69 13.64
C TYR A 349 -17.90 0.23 14.73
N TYR A 350 -17.54 1.45 14.35
CA TYR A 350 -16.84 2.42 15.19
C TYR A 350 -17.63 3.72 15.30
N TYR A 351 -17.72 4.24 16.53
CA TYR A 351 -18.35 5.52 16.83
C TYR A 351 -17.43 6.72 16.60
N ASP A 352 -16.14 6.49 16.41
CA ASP A 352 -15.15 7.52 16.10
C ASP A 352 -14.44 7.16 14.80
N ALA A 353 -14.66 7.95 13.75
CA ALA A 353 -14.04 7.72 12.46
C ALA A 353 -12.56 8.09 12.39
N ALA A 354 -12.01 8.82 13.38
CA ALA A 354 -10.58 9.05 13.52
C ALA A 354 -9.87 7.86 14.17
N LEU A 355 -10.63 6.92 14.74
CA LEU A 355 -10.15 5.67 15.33
C LEU A 355 -10.77 4.45 14.66
N PRO A 356 -10.73 4.32 13.31
CA PRO A 356 -11.12 3.06 12.71
C PRO A 356 -10.17 1.99 13.27
N PHE A 357 -10.71 0.85 13.67
CA PHE A 357 -9.93 -0.34 14.01
C PHE A 357 -9.23 -0.39 15.39
N ASP A 358 -9.53 0.55 16.31
CA ASP A 358 -9.35 0.29 17.75
C ASP A 358 -10.33 -0.81 18.20
N LYS A 359 -9.82 -2.04 18.26
CA LYS A 359 -10.59 -3.22 18.66
C LYS A 359 -11.29 -2.99 20.01
N SER A 360 -10.68 -2.24 20.94
CA SER A 360 -11.25 -1.98 22.27
C SER A 360 -12.46 -1.04 22.27
N LYS A 361 -12.74 -0.35 21.16
CA LYS A 361 -13.82 0.65 21.01
C LYS A 361 -14.78 0.36 19.84
N SER A 362 -14.88 -0.91 19.44
CA SER A 362 -15.73 -1.35 18.32
C SER A 362 -16.90 -2.23 18.76
N ASN A 363 -18.05 -2.04 18.11
CA ASN A 363 -19.07 -3.09 18.06
C ASN A 363 -18.67 -4.11 16.99
N ARG A 364 -18.82 -5.39 17.30
CA ARG A 364 -18.43 -6.48 16.39
C ARG A 364 -19.61 -7.42 16.22
N TRP A 365 -20.02 -7.64 14.98
CA TRP A 365 -21.15 -8.50 14.68
C TRP A 365 -20.76 -9.54 13.65
N VAL A 366 -20.96 -10.82 13.98
CA VAL A 366 -20.64 -11.93 13.08
C VAL A 366 -21.68 -12.00 11.98
N ILE A 367 -21.21 -12.02 10.73
CA ILE A 367 -22.00 -12.30 9.53
C ILE A 367 -22.38 -13.77 9.57
N THR A 368 -23.67 -14.03 9.46
CA THR A 368 -24.22 -15.37 9.50
C THR A 368 -25.36 -15.53 8.50
N LYS A 369 -25.71 -16.78 8.23
CA LYS A 369 -26.94 -17.15 7.54
C LYS A 369 -28.11 -17.01 8.52
N ASP A 370 -29.13 -16.26 8.13
CA ASP A 370 -30.41 -16.28 8.81
C ASP A 370 -31.23 -17.50 8.33
N THR A 371 -32.39 -17.73 8.94
CA THR A 371 -33.34 -18.79 8.60
C THR A 371 -33.77 -18.82 7.13
N TYR A 372 -33.78 -17.67 6.46
CA TYR A 372 -34.08 -17.55 5.03
C TYR A 372 -32.82 -17.59 4.14
N SER A 373 -31.62 -17.40 4.69
CA SER A 373 -30.38 -17.33 3.91
C SER A 373 -29.97 -18.71 3.43
N THR A 374 -29.75 -18.87 2.11
CA THR A 374 -29.40 -20.17 1.53
C THR A 374 -27.91 -20.34 1.25
N ASP A 375 -27.12 -19.26 1.24
CA ASP A 375 -25.73 -19.28 0.78
C ASP A 375 -24.87 -18.16 1.40
N SER A 376 -23.71 -18.51 1.98
CA SER A 376 -22.71 -17.55 2.50
C SER A 376 -21.63 -17.19 1.48
N ILE A 377 -21.55 -17.90 0.35
CA ILE A 377 -20.53 -17.69 -0.67
C ILE A 377 -20.90 -16.51 -1.57
N ILE A 378 -20.03 -15.50 -1.65
CA ILE A 378 -20.11 -14.42 -2.63
C ILE A 378 -19.19 -14.75 -3.82
N ARG A 379 -19.80 -14.94 -4.99
CA ARG A 379 -19.11 -15.35 -6.21
C ARG A 379 -18.39 -14.19 -6.88
N PRO A 380 -17.51 -14.45 -7.86
CA PRO A 380 -16.92 -13.41 -8.69
C PRO A 380 -17.98 -12.47 -9.25
N GLN A 381 -17.76 -11.18 -9.12
CA GLN A 381 -18.64 -10.12 -9.62
C GLN A 381 -20.07 -10.17 -9.03
N GLU A 382 -20.24 -10.84 -7.89
CA GLU A 382 -21.52 -10.92 -7.17
C GLU A 382 -21.58 -9.86 -6.06
N THR A 383 -22.80 -9.40 -5.76
CA THR A 383 -23.13 -8.60 -4.58
C THR A 383 -23.85 -9.42 -3.52
N LYS A 384 -23.59 -9.12 -2.25
CA LYS A 384 -24.43 -9.56 -1.12
C LYS A 384 -24.81 -8.40 -0.23
N VAL A 385 -25.99 -8.52 0.36
CA VAL A 385 -26.54 -7.58 1.33
C VAL A 385 -26.44 -8.18 2.72
N ILE A 386 -25.84 -7.44 3.64
CA ILE A 386 -25.73 -7.81 5.05
C ILE A 386 -26.74 -6.96 5.84
N TRP A 387 -27.85 -7.56 6.23
CA TRP A 387 -28.88 -6.91 7.03
C TRP A 387 -28.47 -6.81 8.51
N ILE A 388 -28.44 -5.59 9.06
CA ILE A 388 -28.17 -5.33 10.47
C ILE A 388 -29.46 -5.52 11.30
N LYS A 389 -29.68 -6.74 11.83
CA LYS A 389 -30.86 -7.05 12.65
C LYS A 389 -30.63 -6.64 14.10
N LYS A 390 -31.43 -5.69 14.60
CA LYS A 390 -31.32 -5.15 15.96
C LYS A 390 -32.11 -5.96 16.99
N GLN A 391 -31.58 -6.08 18.21
CA GLN A 391 -32.34 -6.65 19.32
C GLN A 391 -33.47 -5.72 19.79
N PRO A 392 -34.51 -6.27 20.43
CA PRO A 392 -34.93 -7.69 20.41
C PRO A 392 -36.01 -7.97 19.36
N CYS A 393 -36.71 -6.92 18.89
CA CYS A 393 -37.90 -7.00 18.05
C CYS A 393 -37.67 -7.74 16.73
N CYS A 394 -36.45 -7.62 16.21
CA CYS A 394 -36.28 -7.64 14.77
C CYS A 394 -35.51 -8.86 14.29
N TYR A 395 -35.09 -9.72 15.21
CA TYR A 395 -34.48 -11.02 14.93
C TYR A 395 -35.46 -11.96 14.24
N GLN A 396 -36.76 -11.88 14.55
CA GLN A 396 -37.81 -12.73 13.99
C GLN A 396 -38.35 -12.22 12.64
N ARG A 397 -37.97 -11.02 12.19
CA ARG A 397 -38.41 -10.49 10.89
C ARG A 397 -37.86 -11.35 9.76
N GLY A 398 -38.71 -11.67 8.80
CA GLY A 398 -38.36 -12.49 7.65
C GLY A 398 -37.85 -11.65 6.49
N MET A 399 -37.32 -12.31 5.46
CA MET A 399 -36.87 -11.66 4.23
C MET A 399 -37.95 -10.77 3.59
N ASN A 400 -39.22 -11.19 3.61
CA ASN A 400 -40.33 -10.40 3.05
C ASN A 400 -40.49 -9.03 3.73
N ASP A 401 -40.18 -8.91 5.03
CA ASP A 401 -40.20 -7.62 5.71
C ASP A 401 -39.14 -6.67 5.14
N PHE A 402 -37.94 -7.19 4.86
CA PHE A 402 -36.84 -6.42 4.26
C PHE A 402 -37.18 -6.00 2.84
N LEU A 403 -37.66 -6.94 2.03
CA LEU A 403 -38.03 -6.68 0.64
C LEU A 403 -39.13 -5.61 0.56
N ASN A 404 -40.18 -5.72 1.38
CA ASN A 404 -41.27 -4.74 1.42
C ASN A 404 -40.78 -3.34 1.81
N ASN A 405 -39.79 -3.23 2.72
CA ASN A 405 -39.24 -1.94 3.12
C ASN A 405 -38.58 -1.19 1.95
N TYR A 406 -37.97 -1.93 1.02
CA TYR A 406 -37.27 -1.38 -0.15
C TYR A 406 -38.05 -1.56 -1.47
N SER A 407 -39.33 -1.95 -1.39
CA SER A 407 -40.19 -2.20 -2.56
C SER A 407 -39.62 -3.23 -3.56
N LEU A 408 -38.99 -4.29 -3.04
CA LEU A 408 -38.36 -5.36 -3.81
C LEU A 408 -39.17 -6.65 -3.80
N THR A 409 -38.84 -7.55 -4.71
CA THR A 409 -39.30 -8.94 -4.75
C THR A 409 -38.14 -9.92 -4.60
N THR A 410 -38.43 -11.23 -4.47
CA THR A 410 -37.39 -12.27 -4.43
C THR A 410 -36.61 -12.40 -5.74
N ASN A 411 -37.11 -11.85 -6.85
CA ASN A 411 -36.37 -11.81 -8.11
C ASN A 411 -35.29 -10.72 -8.08
N ASP A 412 -35.56 -9.61 -7.37
CA ASP A 412 -34.64 -8.48 -7.26
C ASP A 412 -33.53 -8.77 -6.23
N LEU A 413 -33.89 -9.41 -5.11
CA LEU A 413 -32.94 -9.83 -4.08
C LEU A 413 -33.29 -11.25 -3.58
N PRO A 414 -32.70 -12.29 -4.18
CA PRO A 414 -32.95 -13.67 -3.77
C PRO A 414 -32.31 -13.98 -2.40
N ALA A 415 -32.83 -15.01 -1.74
CA ALA A 415 -32.35 -15.52 -0.45
C ALA A 415 -30.85 -15.86 -0.41
N SER A 416 -30.25 -16.22 -1.57
CA SER A 416 -28.82 -16.47 -1.68
C SER A 416 -27.96 -15.22 -1.56
N LYS A 417 -28.53 -14.01 -1.73
CA LYS A 417 -27.81 -12.73 -1.66
C LYS A 417 -28.01 -11.99 -0.34
N LEU A 418 -28.90 -12.46 0.53
CA LEU A 418 -29.22 -11.79 1.80
C LEU A 418 -28.64 -12.56 2.99
N LEU A 419 -27.71 -11.93 3.68
CA LEU A 419 -27.12 -12.37 4.94
C LEU A 419 -27.56 -11.44 6.08
N ALA A 420 -27.25 -11.82 7.31
CA ALA A 420 -27.57 -11.01 8.48
C ALA A 420 -26.41 -10.91 9.46
N VAL A 421 -26.43 -9.84 10.25
CA VAL A 421 -25.73 -9.76 11.53
C VAL A 421 -26.75 -9.46 12.62
N PHE A 422 -26.44 -9.90 13.84
CA PHE A 422 -27.34 -9.77 15.00
C PHE A 422 -26.68 -8.93 16.08
N THR A 423 -27.20 -7.73 16.34
CA THR A 423 -26.59 -6.82 17.32
C THR A 423 -27.05 -7.16 18.75
N PRO A 424 -26.15 -7.31 19.75
CA PRO A 424 -26.51 -7.81 21.08
C PRO A 424 -27.34 -6.86 21.97
N GLY A 425 -27.68 -5.65 21.52
CA GLY A 425 -28.47 -4.69 22.29
C GLY A 425 -29.22 -3.67 21.42
N THR A 426 -30.28 -3.07 21.97
CA THR A 426 -31.15 -2.09 21.29
C THR A 426 -30.45 -0.77 20.94
N ASN A 427 -29.37 -0.45 21.66
CA ASN A 427 -28.54 0.74 21.50
C ASN A 427 -27.45 0.60 20.42
N GLN A 428 -27.37 -0.55 19.75
CA GLN A 428 -26.42 -0.81 18.67
C GLN A 428 -27.05 -0.63 17.28
N GLY A 429 -26.21 -0.46 16.28
CA GLY A 429 -26.59 -0.24 14.88
C GLY A 429 -25.67 0.78 14.21
N LEU A 430 -26.02 1.19 13.00
CA LEU A 430 -25.19 2.06 12.15
C LEU A 430 -25.31 3.57 12.46
N ASN A 431 -26.26 3.96 13.32
CA ASN A 431 -26.33 5.33 13.88
C ASN A 431 -26.27 6.46 12.81
N GLY A 432 -26.97 6.28 11.68
CA GLY A 432 -26.94 7.23 10.56
C GLY A 432 -27.55 8.61 10.84
N THR A 433 -28.11 8.84 12.04
CA THR A 433 -28.74 10.10 12.46
C THR A 433 -27.78 11.06 13.18
N SER A 434 -26.53 10.66 13.44
CA SER A 434 -25.53 11.51 14.09
C SER A 434 -24.53 12.08 13.08
N THR A 435 -24.19 13.36 13.21
CA THR A 435 -23.16 14.05 12.38
C THR A 435 -21.73 13.77 12.84
N THR A 436 -21.55 12.96 13.88
CA THR A 436 -20.21 12.52 14.31
C THR A 436 -19.74 11.38 13.41
N GLY A 437 -18.46 11.42 13.04
CA GLY A 437 -17.88 10.47 12.09
C GLY A 437 -18.08 9.02 12.54
N ARG A 438 -18.49 8.17 11.60
CA ARG A 438 -18.56 6.72 11.76
C ARG A 438 -17.67 6.03 10.76
N SER A 439 -17.16 4.88 11.16
CA SER A 439 -16.51 3.95 10.26
C SER A 439 -17.05 2.55 10.46
N LEU A 440 -17.01 1.77 9.38
CA LEU A 440 -17.39 0.38 9.35
C LEU A 440 -16.36 -0.38 8.53
N GLY A 441 -16.07 -1.62 8.91
CA GLY A 441 -15.23 -2.49 8.11
C GLY A 441 -15.70 -3.95 8.13
N ILE A 442 -15.38 -4.67 7.06
CA ILE A 442 -15.56 -6.10 6.95
C ILE A 442 -14.27 -6.79 7.36
N VAL A 443 -14.38 -7.71 8.30
CA VAL A 443 -13.25 -8.38 8.94
C VAL A 443 -13.35 -9.89 8.77
N SER A 444 -12.28 -10.56 8.36
CA SER A 444 -12.30 -12.03 8.25
C SER A 444 -12.31 -12.70 9.64
N PRO A 445 -12.62 -14.01 9.74
CA PRO A 445 -12.53 -14.77 11.00
C PRO A 445 -11.14 -14.70 11.65
N GLY A 446 -10.08 -14.53 10.83
CA GLY A 446 -8.71 -14.36 11.29
C GLY A 446 -8.38 -12.96 11.84
N GLY A 447 -9.35 -12.04 11.87
CA GLY A 447 -9.18 -10.67 12.37
C GLY A 447 -8.63 -9.67 11.34
N ALA A 448 -8.66 -10.05 10.07
CA ALA A 448 -8.20 -9.28 8.90
C ALA A 448 -9.14 -8.14 8.54
N HIS A 449 -8.69 -6.88 8.45
CA HIS A 449 -9.53 -5.84 7.85
C HIS A 449 -9.44 -5.93 6.32
N LEU A 450 -10.57 -6.17 5.63
CA LEU A 450 -10.58 -6.40 4.18
C LEU A 450 -11.00 -5.16 3.41
N VAL A 451 -11.99 -4.44 3.93
CA VAL A 451 -12.50 -3.19 3.37
C VAL A 451 -13.18 -2.41 4.48
N GLY A 452 -13.11 -1.09 4.37
CA GLY A 452 -13.80 -0.17 5.26
C GLY A 452 -14.44 0.99 4.53
N VAL A 453 -15.26 1.71 5.26
CA VAL A 453 -15.98 2.90 4.80
C VAL A 453 -16.04 3.91 5.92
N GLN A 454 -16.29 5.17 5.55
CA GLN A 454 -16.59 6.23 6.48
C GLN A 454 -17.84 6.99 6.04
N TYR A 455 -18.62 7.43 7.02
CA TYR A 455 -19.77 8.32 6.81
C TYR A 455 -19.99 9.25 7.99
N ASN A 456 -20.89 10.20 7.80
CA ASN A 456 -21.27 11.26 8.70
C ASN A 456 -20.10 12.09 9.27
N GLN A 457 -19.19 12.55 8.40
CA GLN A 457 -17.99 13.30 8.79
C GLN A 457 -18.30 14.79 9.01
N GLY A 458 -19.00 15.13 10.09
CA GLY A 458 -19.40 16.50 10.43
C GLY A 458 -20.72 16.96 9.80
N GLN A 459 -21.26 16.19 8.86
CA GLN A 459 -22.57 16.38 8.22
C GLN A 459 -23.26 15.03 8.04
N LEU A 460 -24.59 15.00 7.95
CA LEU A 460 -25.30 13.74 7.67
C LEU A 460 -25.16 13.36 6.20
N ASP A 461 -24.88 12.09 5.94
CA ASP A 461 -24.86 11.52 4.59
C ASP A 461 -26.17 10.76 4.26
N PHE A 462 -27.07 10.59 5.24
CA PHE A 462 -28.36 9.91 5.09
C PHE A 462 -29.54 10.77 5.54
N GLY A 463 -30.64 10.72 4.79
CA GLY A 463 -32.00 10.90 5.31
C GLY A 463 -32.61 9.56 5.73
N GLN A 464 -33.90 9.54 6.10
CA GLN A 464 -34.58 8.27 6.38
C GLN A 464 -34.75 7.46 5.10
N ASN A 465 -34.39 6.18 5.12
CA ASN A 465 -34.41 5.27 3.95
C ASN A 465 -33.63 5.81 2.76
N GLN A 466 -32.49 6.43 3.04
CA GLN A 466 -31.54 6.83 2.01
C GLN A 466 -30.21 6.12 2.22
N SER A 467 -29.47 5.96 1.13
CA SER A 467 -28.17 5.31 1.13
C SER A 467 -27.02 6.27 0.82
N VAL A 468 -25.83 5.77 1.13
CA VAL A 468 -24.56 6.29 0.64
C VAL A 468 -23.95 5.22 -0.24
N THR A 469 -23.57 5.63 -1.44
CA THR A 469 -22.82 4.77 -2.36
C THR A 469 -21.32 4.96 -2.18
N TYR A 470 -20.56 3.96 -2.54
CA TYR A 470 -19.12 3.91 -2.41
C TYR A 470 -18.52 3.38 -3.71
N ARG A 471 -17.34 3.88 -4.05
CA ARG A 471 -16.56 3.43 -5.20
C ARG A 471 -15.21 2.94 -4.74
N GLU A 472 -14.48 2.31 -5.67
CA GLU A 472 -13.15 1.78 -5.42
C GLU A 472 -12.29 2.76 -4.62
N PRO A 473 -11.50 2.26 -3.65
CA PRO A 473 -10.64 3.12 -2.87
C PRO A 473 -9.58 3.76 -3.78
N GLU A 474 -9.02 4.89 -3.33
CA GLU A 474 -7.76 5.36 -3.91
C GLU A 474 -6.71 4.24 -3.83
N PRO A 475 -5.76 4.16 -4.78
CA PRO A 475 -4.66 3.21 -4.69
C PRO A 475 -4.02 3.25 -3.29
N LEU A 476 -3.79 2.08 -2.69
CA LEU A 476 -3.23 1.90 -1.34
C LEU A 476 -4.17 2.15 -0.13
N SER A 477 -5.46 2.40 -0.35
CA SER A 477 -6.45 2.46 0.72
C SER A 477 -7.34 1.21 0.74
N SER A 478 -7.68 0.70 1.92
CA SER A 478 -8.78 -0.25 2.10
C SER A 478 -10.09 0.45 2.50
N ILE A 479 -10.06 1.77 2.68
CA ILE A 479 -11.24 2.60 2.89
C ILE A 479 -11.79 3.03 1.55
N MET A 480 -12.99 2.57 1.22
CA MET A 480 -13.70 2.92 -0.01
C MET A 480 -13.92 4.43 -0.09
N MET A 481 -13.82 4.97 -1.30
CA MET A 481 -14.16 6.35 -1.54
C MET A 481 -15.66 6.56 -1.43
N LYS A 482 -16.08 7.52 -0.61
CA LYS A 482 -17.48 7.92 -0.54
C LYS A 482 -17.92 8.47 -1.89
N GLY A 483 -18.97 7.88 -2.44
CA GLY A 483 -19.66 8.31 -3.64
C GLY A 483 -20.78 9.30 -3.31
N THR A 484 -21.95 9.04 -3.86
CA THR A 484 -23.11 9.91 -3.71
C THR A 484 -23.86 9.61 -2.41
N THR A 485 -24.28 10.65 -1.71
CA THR A 485 -25.07 10.60 -0.48
C THR A 485 -26.56 10.83 -0.78
N HIS A 486 -27.44 10.56 0.19
CA HIS A 486 -28.89 10.76 0.05
C HIS A 486 -29.56 10.04 -1.14
N GLN A 487 -29.05 8.87 -1.53
CA GLN A 487 -29.57 8.11 -2.67
C GLN A 487 -30.80 7.27 -2.29
N VAL A 488 -31.58 6.88 -3.31
CA VAL A 488 -32.59 5.83 -3.15
C VAL A 488 -31.85 4.49 -3.01
N PRO A 489 -32.10 3.72 -1.94
CA PRO A 489 -31.41 2.45 -1.71
C PRO A 489 -31.65 1.42 -2.83
N SER A 490 -30.62 0.68 -3.23
CA SER A 490 -30.71 -0.35 -4.27
C SER A 490 -30.09 -1.71 -3.85
N PRO A 491 -30.57 -2.34 -2.75
CA PRO A 491 -29.89 -3.52 -2.20
C PRO A 491 -29.92 -4.71 -3.17
N GLY A 492 -28.74 -5.25 -3.47
CA GLY A 492 -28.52 -6.38 -4.36
C GLY A 492 -28.30 -6.01 -5.83
N GLN A 493 -28.32 -4.72 -6.15
CA GLN A 493 -28.24 -4.18 -7.51
C GLN A 493 -27.02 -3.25 -7.59
N PRO A 494 -25.87 -3.73 -8.11
CA PRO A 494 -24.64 -2.93 -8.22
C PRO A 494 -24.75 -1.76 -9.20
#